data_AF-A0A5R8ZTU1-F1
#
_entry.id   AF-A0A5R8ZTU1-F1
#
_cell.length_a   1.000
_cell.length_b   1.000
_cell.length_c   1.000
_cell.angle_alpha   90.00
_cell.angle_beta   90.00
_cell.angle_gamma   90.00
#
_symmetry.space_group_name_H-M   'P 1'
#
loop_
_entity.id
_entity.type
_entity.pdbx_description
1 polymer ?
#
loop_
_entity_poly.entity_id
_entity_poly.type
_entity_poly.pdbx_seq_one_letter_code
_entity_poly.pdbx_strand_id
1 'polypeptide(L)' 'MSLSLIGLIACATACWRACRHDDEQAALLPFADDPDAARRMSAATGRHCERVVQPLPEPPPPYRMRA' A
#
# COMPACT_ATOMS: atom_id res chain seq x y z
N MET A 1 34.62 18.18 10.19
CA MET A 1 34.55 17.19 9.08
C MET A 1 33.69 15.98 9.45
N SER A 2 33.86 15.39 10.64
CA SER A 2 33.09 14.22 11.09
C SER A 2 31.58 14.46 11.24
N LEU A 3 31.15 15.61 11.76
CA LEU A 3 29.72 15.93 11.92
C LEU A 3 28.97 16.06 10.57
N SER A 4 29.62 16.65 9.55
CA SER A 4 29.05 16.77 8.21
C SER A 4 28.87 15.42 7.53
N LEU A 5 29.83 14.51 7.72
CA LEU A 5 29.73 13.14 7.20
C LEU A 5 28.58 12.36 7.87
N ILE A 6 28.45 12.49 9.20
CA ILE A 6 27.36 11.86 9.96
C ILE A 6 26.00 12.39 9.48
N GLY A 7 25.88 13.71 9.26
CA GLY A 7 24.65 14.32 8.74
C GLY A 7 24.26 13.80 7.36
N LEU A 8 25.22 13.65 6.44
CA LEU A 8 24.97 13.09 5.11
C LEU A 8 24.54 11.62 5.17
N ILE A 9 25.20 10.80 6.00
CA ILE A 9 24.83 9.39 6.19
C ILE A 9 23.42 9.29 6.78
N ALA A 10 23.11 10.08 7.82
CA ALA A 10 21.77 10.09 8.42
C ALA A 10 20.70 10.46 7.39
N CYS A 11 20.92 11.50 6.59
CA CYS A 11 20.01 11.91 5.53
C CYS A 11 19.81 10.80 4.48
N ALA A 12 20.90 10.21 3.99
CA ALA A 12 20.84 9.12 3.02
C ALA A 12 20.08 7.89 3.55
N THR A 13 20.31 7.50 4.81
CA THR A 13 19.58 6.39 5.43
C THR A 13 18.09 6.69 5.64
N ALA A 14 17.74 7.94 5.96
CA ALA A 14 16.36 8.36 6.09
C ALA A 14 15.63 8.32 4.74
N CYS A 15 16.24 8.86 3.67
CA CYS A 15 15.70 8.77 2.32
C CYS A 15 15.54 7.32 1.87
N TRP A 16 16.55 6.47 2.11
CA TRP A 16 16.48 5.06 1.77
C TRP A 16 15.33 4.34 2.47
N ARG A 17 15.13 4.61 3.77
CA ARG A 17 14.01 4.04 4.53
C ARG A 17 12.66 4.50 4.00
N ALA A 18 12.53 5.79 3.67
CA ALA A 18 11.31 6.33 3.10
C ALA A 18 10.97 5.66 1.76
N CYS A 19 11.92 5.59 0.81
CA CYS A 19 11.68 4.94 -0.47
C CYS A 19 11.31 3.46 -0.34
N ARG A 20 11.99 2.73 0.57
CA ARG A 20 11.65 1.31 0.81
C ARG A 20 10.24 1.12 1.36
N HIS A 21 9.79 2.04 2.21
CA HIS A 21 8.44 1.99 2.76
C HIS A 21 7.39 2.16 1.66
N ASP A 22 7.62 3.10 0.74
CA ASP A 22 6.73 3.33 -0.41
C ASP A 22 6.67 2.10 -1.34
N ASP A 23 7.82 1.48 -1.62
CA ASP A 23 7.89 0.25 -2.43
C ASP A 23 7.13 -0.92 -1.77
N GLU A 24 7.25 -1.04 -0.45
CA GLU A 24 6.54 -2.06 0.33
C GLU A 24 5.03 -1.84 0.29
N GLN A 25 4.54 -0.59 0.34
CA GLN A 25 3.12 -0.27 0.17
C GLN A 25 2.64 -0.47 -1.27
N ALA A 26 3.45 -0.13 -2.27
CA ALA A 26 3.12 -0.34 -3.68
C ALA A 26 2.90 -1.84 -4.00
N ALA A 27 3.66 -2.72 -3.37
CA ALA A 27 3.47 -4.17 -3.49
C ALA A 27 2.13 -4.67 -2.89
N LEU A 28 1.51 -3.90 -1.99
CA LEU A 28 0.23 -4.24 -1.36
C LEU A 28 -0.99 -3.68 -2.11
N LEU A 29 -0.77 -2.87 -3.16
CA LEU A 29 -1.82 -2.23 -3.94
C LEU A 29 -2.91 -3.22 -4.44
N PRO A 30 -2.60 -4.45 -4.89
CA PRO A 30 -3.64 -5.41 -5.33
C PRO A 30 -4.63 -5.82 -4.23
N PHE A 31 -4.26 -5.69 -2.95
CA PHE A 31 -5.11 -6.02 -1.80
C PHE A 31 -5.81 -4.79 -1.23
N ALA A 32 -5.42 -3.58 -1.66
CA ALA A 32 -5.94 -2.33 -1.13
C ALA A 32 -7.40 -2.06 -1.56
N ASP A 33 -7.91 -2.74 -2.59
CA ASP A 33 -9.28 -2.53 -3.09
C ASP A 33 -10.34 -3.43 -2.43
N ASP A 34 -9.93 -4.41 -1.62
CA ASP A 34 -10.85 -5.30 -0.89
C ASP A 34 -10.45 -5.36 0.60
N PRO A 35 -11.29 -4.86 1.52
CA PRO A 35 -11.00 -4.92 2.95
C PRO A 35 -10.85 -6.34 3.49
N ASP A 36 -11.50 -7.33 2.88
CA ASP A 36 -11.39 -8.72 3.32
C ASP A 36 -10.08 -9.33 2.83
N ALA A 37 -9.67 -9.02 1.59
CA ALA A 37 -8.36 -9.40 1.08
C ALA A 37 -7.22 -8.77 1.88
N ALA A 38 -7.31 -7.47 2.21
CA ALA A 38 -6.35 -6.78 3.06
C ALA A 38 -6.21 -7.47 4.43
N ARG A 39 -7.33 -7.82 5.10
CA ARG A 39 -7.29 -8.53 6.40
C ARG A 39 -6.63 -9.90 6.30
N ARG A 40 -6.94 -10.68 5.25
CA ARG A 40 -6.32 -12.01 5.03
C ARG A 40 -4.82 -11.89 4.77
N MET A 41 -4.42 -10.94 3.92
CA MET A 41 -3.01 -10.68 3.60
C MET A 41 -2.25 -10.24 4.85
N SER A 42 -2.83 -9.36 5.68
CA SER A 42 -2.25 -8.94 6.95
C SER A 42 -2.10 -10.08 7.94
N ALA A 43 -3.10 -10.95 8.07
CA ALA A 43 -3.00 -12.13 8.94
C ALA A 43 -1.90 -13.09 8.48
N ALA A 44 -1.68 -13.23 7.16
CA ALA A 44 -0.70 -14.15 6.59
C ALA A 44 0.75 -13.62 6.62
N THR A 45 0.93 -12.30 6.45
CA THR A 45 2.26 -11.69 6.26
C THR A 45 2.70 -10.77 7.40
N GLY A 46 1.77 -10.39 8.28
CA GLY A 46 1.97 -9.35 9.29
C GLY A 46 2.08 -7.92 8.72
N ARG A 47 1.92 -7.73 7.41
CA ARG A 47 1.99 -6.42 6.75
C ARG A 47 0.61 -5.80 6.62
N HIS A 48 0.52 -4.49 6.78
CA HIS A 48 -0.75 -3.76 6.69
C HIS A 48 -0.74 -2.78 5.53
N CYS A 49 -1.84 -2.76 4.76
CA CYS A 49 -2.10 -1.68 3.81
C CYS A 49 -2.42 -0.42 4.61
N GLU A 50 -1.72 0.68 4.36
CA GLU A 50 -2.02 1.96 5.01
C GLU A 50 -3.38 2.53 4.61
N ARG A 51 -3.78 2.27 3.37
CA ARG A 51 -5.06 2.69 2.81
C ARG A 51 -5.75 1.52 2.14
N VAL A 52 -6.99 1.28 2.53
CA VAL A 52 -7.90 0.33 1.88
C VAL A 52 -9.08 1.11 1.35
N VAL A 53 -9.37 0.97 0.05
CA VAL A 53 -10.48 1.62 -0.64
C VAL A 53 -11.56 0.60 -0.89
N GLN A 54 -12.81 0.91 -0.54
CA GLN A 54 -13.96 0.14 -1.04
C GLN A 54 -14.41 0.75 -2.36
N PRO A 55 -14.49 -0.04 -3.45
CA PRO A 55 -15.05 0.40 -4.71
C PRO A 55 -16.50 0.85 -4.50
N LEU A 56 -16.89 1.95 -5.16
CA LEU A 56 -18.28 2.38 -5.17
C LEU A 56 -19.13 1.32 -5.93
N PRO A 57 -20.33 0.96 -5.46
CA PRO A 57 -21.19 0.02 -6.17
C PRO A 57 -21.43 0.47 -7.62
N GLU A 58 -21.22 -0.42 -8.58
CA GLU A 58 -21.56 -0.13 -9.98
C GLU A 58 -23.08 0.03 -10.12
N PRO A 59 -23.54 1.01 -10.92
CA PRO A 59 -24.97 1.15 -11.20
C PRO A 59 -25.48 -0.09 -11.96
N PRO A 60 -26.77 -0.46 -11.77
CA PRO A 60 -27.34 -1.60 -12.47
C PRO A 60 -27.26 -1.38 -13.99
N PRO A 61 -26.92 -2.42 -14.77
CA PRO A 61 -26.83 -2.30 -16.21
C PRO A 61 -28.19 -1.89 -16.81
N PRO A 62 -28.21 -1.05 -17.87
CA PRO A 62 -29.45 -0.56 -18.47
C PRO A 62 -30.21 -1.62 -19.28
N TYR A 63 -29.71 -2.85 -19.33
CA TYR A 63 -30.32 -3.96 -20.06
C TYR A 63 -30.74 -5.08 -19.11
N ARG A 64 -31.86 -5.74 -19.41
CA ARG A 64 -32.28 -6.98 -18.74
C ARG A 64 -31.73 -8.18 -19.51
N MET A 65 -30.92 -9.01 -18.86
CA MET A 65 -30.59 -10.33 -19.39
C MET A 65 -31.88 -11.16 -19.43
N ARG A 66 -32.22 -11.68 -20.62
CA ARG A 66 -33.38 -12.58 -20.80
C ARG A 66 -32.90 -13.98 -20.46
N ALA A 67 -33.53 -14.61 -19.47
CA ALA A 67 -33.31 -16.01 -19.10
C ALA A 67 -33.77 -16.96 -20.21
#